data_AF-A0AAE9MGS1-F1
#
_entry.id   AF-A0AAE9MGS1-F1
#
_cell.length_a   1.000
_cell.length_b   1.000
_cell.length_c   1.000
_cell.angle_alpha   90.00
_cell.angle_beta   90.00
_cell.angle_gamma   90.00
#
_symmetry.space_group_name_H-M   'P 1'
#
loop_
_entity.id
_entity.type
_entity.pdbx_description
1 polymer ?
#
loop_
_entity_poly.entity_id
_entity_poly.type
_entity_poly.pdbx_seq_one_letter_code
_entity_poly.pdbx_strand_id
1 'polypeptide(L)'
;MKKSLCVLLLLFLLPLGAAQSAEFKLTGRTTWQLGQLMVNGIPFVIDGQTRFQDGLSEDDLGGSWVELEGVVQGEQRLIREVEALEEKDQMELEGPVTQGRIWGYVTSDDSLAPFEGRWLELECRFDGMRLSRCREDD
;
A
#
# COMPACT_ATOMS: atom_id res chain seq x y z
N MET A 1 49.61 36.00 -15.25
CA MET A 1 48.96 35.09 -16.21
C MET A 1 48.62 33.82 -15.43
N LYS A 2 47.39 33.57 -14.97
CA LYS A 2 46.17 33.21 -15.72
C LYS A 2 44.91 33.77 -15.02
N LYS A 3 43.89 33.98 -15.84
CA LYS A 3 42.61 34.65 -15.58
C LYS A 3 41.54 33.68 -15.06
N SER A 4 40.42 34.28 -14.61
CA SER A 4 39.04 33.76 -14.71
C SER A 4 38.63 32.66 -13.71
N LEU A 5 37.37 32.55 -13.26
CA LEU A 5 36.12 33.23 -13.62
C LEU A 5 35.13 33.07 -12.44
N CYS A 6 34.28 34.07 -12.28
CA CYS A 6 33.06 34.09 -11.46
C CYS A 6 32.12 32.91 -11.77
N VAL A 7 31.57 32.23 -10.76
CA VAL A 7 30.26 31.56 -10.86
C VAL A 7 29.47 31.77 -9.57
N LEU A 8 28.55 32.70 -9.68
CA LEU A 8 27.32 32.85 -8.92
C LEU A 8 26.57 31.51 -8.93
N LEU A 9 26.52 30.77 -7.82
CA LEU A 9 25.63 29.60 -7.72
C LEU A 9 24.28 30.07 -7.18
N LEU A 10 23.30 30.03 -8.07
CA LEU A 10 21.91 30.43 -7.86
C LEU A 10 21.27 29.71 -6.67
N LEU A 11 20.38 30.44 -5.99
CA LEU A 11 19.33 29.87 -5.16
C LEU A 11 18.58 28.78 -5.95
N PHE A 12 18.76 27.52 -5.57
CA PHE A 12 17.72 26.52 -5.79
C PHE A 12 16.71 26.65 -4.66
N LEU A 13 15.71 27.51 -4.87
CA LEU A 13 14.39 27.32 -4.29
C LEU A 13 13.85 26.03 -4.94
N LEU A 14 14.12 24.88 -4.33
CA LEU A 14 13.34 23.68 -4.63
C LEU A 14 11.89 24.00 -4.25
N PRO A 15 10.92 23.79 -5.16
CA PRO A 15 9.52 23.98 -4.79
C PRO A 15 9.23 23.02 -3.65
N LEU A 16 8.49 23.49 -2.63
CA LEU A 16 7.94 22.63 -1.59
C LEU A 16 7.35 21.40 -2.28
N GLY A 17 7.91 20.23 -1.96
CA GLY A 17 7.50 18.97 -2.56
C GLY A 17 5.99 18.86 -2.49
N ALA A 18 5.36 18.70 -3.65
CA ALA A 18 4.01 18.13 -3.68
C ALA A 18 4.10 16.84 -2.87
N ALA A 19 3.25 16.67 -1.86
CA ALA A 19 3.15 15.40 -1.16
C ALA A 19 2.89 14.33 -2.23
N GLN A 20 3.89 13.50 -2.51
CA GLN A 20 3.81 12.43 -3.49
C GLN A 20 2.74 11.46 -2.97
N SER A 21 1.55 11.47 -3.55
CA SER A 21 0.55 10.44 -3.28
C SER A 21 0.89 9.21 -4.11
N ALA A 22 0.84 8.04 -3.50
CA ALA A 22 0.95 6.76 -4.19
C ALA A 22 -0.35 6.00 -4.05
N GLU A 23 -0.80 5.34 -5.12
CA GLU A 23 -1.95 4.45 -5.08
C GLU A 23 -1.56 3.14 -4.38
N PHE A 24 -2.54 2.50 -3.75
CA PHE A 24 -2.36 1.19 -3.14
C PHE A 24 -3.55 0.29 -3.44
N LYS A 25 -3.26 -1.01 -3.51
CA LYS A 25 -4.22 -2.11 -3.51
C LYS A 25 -3.82 -3.10 -2.41
N LEU A 26 -4.78 -3.51 -1.61
CA LEU A 26 -4.57 -4.45 -0.51
C LEU A 26 -5.76 -5.39 -0.38
N THR A 27 -5.56 -6.67 -0.71
CA THR A 27 -6.47 -7.72 -0.29
C THR A 27 -6.14 -8.20 1.14
N GLY A 28 -7.13 -8.37 2.01
CA GLY A 28 -6.90 -8.91 3.35
C GLY A 28 -8.09 -8.95 4.29
N ARG A 29 -7.90 -9.60 5.44
CA ARG A 29 -8.91 -9.63 6.51
C ARG A 29 -8.83 -8.34 7.32
N THR A 30 -9.95 -7.64 7.42
CA THR A 30 -10.02 -6.40 8.20
C THR A 30 -10.50 -6.64 9.63
N THR A 31 -10.10 -5.76 10.53
CA THR A 31 -10.53 -5.74 11.94
C THR A 31 -10.74 -4.31 12.40
N TRP A 32 -11.59 -4.12 13.41
CA TRP A 32 -11.77 -2.83 14.07
C TRP A 32 -10.94 -2.76 15.34
N GLN A 33 -10.09 -1.73 15.46
CA GLN A 33 -9.34 -1.46 16.69
C GLN A 33 -9.45 0.02 17.03
N LEU A 34 -10.04 0.32 18.20
CA LEU A 34 -10.21 1.70 18.70
C LEU A 34 -10.90 2.65 17.69
N GLY A 35 -11.86 2.12 16.92
CA GLY A 35 -12.59 2.89 15.90
C GLY A 35 -11.83 3.08 14.58
N GLN A 36 -10.71 2.38 14.39
CA GLN A 36 -9.94 2.40 13.15
C GLN A 36 -9.98 1.04 12.46
N LEU A 37 -10.12 1.06 11.13
CA LEU A 37 -10.03 -0.13 10.31
C LEU A 37 -8.56 -0.55 10.20
N MET A 38 -8.29 -1.82 10.46
CA MET A 38 -6.95 -2.38 10.46
C MET A 38 -6.86 -3.57 9.51
N VAL A 39 -5.74 -3.70 8.81
CA VAL A 39 -5.31 -4.95 8.15
C VAL A 39 -3.90 -5.26 8.63
N ASN A 40 -3.67 -6.46 9.17
CA ASN A 40 -2.37 -6.88 9.72
C ASN A 40 -1.75 -5.88 10.72
N GLY A 41 -2.58 -5.20 11.51
CA GLY A 41 -2.13 -4.18 12.47
C GLY A 41 -1.74 -2.84 11.84
N ILE A 42 -1.97 -2.65 10.55
CA ILE A 42 -1.76 -1.38 9.84
C ILE A 42 -3.10 -0.62 9.77
N PRO A 43 -3.12 0.66 10.16
CA PRO A 43 -4.33 1.47 10.14
C PRO A 43 -4.65 2.03 8.75
N PHE A 44 -5.94 1.98 8.40
CA PHE A 44 -6.52 2.58 7.20
C PHE A 44 -7.64 3.54 7.58
N VAL A 45 -7.87 4.54 6.72
CA VAL A 45 -8.82 5.63 6.96
C VAL A 45 -9.95 5.54 5.96
N ILE A 46 -11.17 5.40 6.49
CA ILE A 46 -12.41 5.58 5.75
C ILE A 46 -12.82 7.05 5.91
N ASP A 47 -13.19 7.69 4.81
CA ASP A 47 -13.70 9.06 4.81
C ASP A 47 -14.95 9.17 3.92
N GLY A 48 -15.50 10.38 3.80
CA GLY A 48 -16.70 10.62 2.98
C GLY A 48 -16.50 10.41 1.47
N GLN A 49 -15.33 9.99 1.01
CA GLN A 49 -15.03 9.66 -0.38
C GLN A 49 -14.83 8.15 -0.59
N THR A 50 -14.85 7.34 0.46
CA THR A 50 -14.79 5.88 0.36
C THR A 50 -16.07 5.34 -0.27
N ARG A 51 -15.93 4.56 -1.34
CA ARG A 51 -17.03 3.83 -1.99
C ARG A 51 -17.01 2.38 -1.53
N PHE A 52 -18.18 1.84 -1.24
CA PHE A 52 -18.36 0.44 -0.90
C PHE A 52 -19.14 -0.23 -2.02
N GLN A 53 -18.60 -1.34 -2.55
CA GLN A 53 -19.21 -2.09 -3.65
C GLN A 53 -20.18 -3.16 -3.14
N ASP A 54 -21.03 -3.66 -4.03
CA ASP A 54 -21.90 -4.83 -3.81
C ASP A 54 -22.81 -4.79 -2.57
N GLY A 55 -23.20 -3.58 -2.17
CA GLY A 55 -24.07 -3.37 -1.00
C GLY A 55 -23.35 -3.54 0.34
N LEU A 56 -22.01 -3.65 0.33
CA LEU A 56 -21.17 -3.60 1.51
C LEU A 56 -21.32 -2.25 2.22
N SER A 57 -21.19 -2.26 3.54
CA SER A 57 -21.13 -1.07 4.37
C SER A 57 -19.97 -1.14 5.36
N GLU A 58 -19.68 -0.04 6.05
CA GLU A 58 -18.61 0.04 7.06
C GLU A 58 -18.82 -0.97 8.21
N ASP A 59 -20.08 -1.21 8.60
CA ASP A 59 -20.45 -2.14 9.66
C ASP A 59 -20.11 -3.60 9.30
N ASP A 60 -20.02 -3.93 8.02
CA ASP A 60 -19.75 -5.27 7.51
C ASP A 60 -18.25 -5.61 7.51
N LEU A 61 -17.37 -4.63 7.70
CA LEU A 61 -15.93 -4.85 7.52
C LEU A 61 -15.31 -5.72 8.60
N GLY A 62 -15.80 -5.67 9.84
CA GLY A 62 -15.19 -6.41 10.94
C GLY A 62 -15.10 -7.93 10.71
N GLY A 63 -13.90 -8.44 10.40
CA GLY A 63 -13.65 -9.86 10.13
C GLY A 63 -13.80 -10.28 8.66
N SER A 64 -14.25 -9.37 7.80
CA SER A 64 -14.45 -9.62 6.37
C SER A 64 -13.14 -9.63 5.59
N TRP A 65 -13.09 -10.48 4.58
CA TRP A 65 -12.02 -10.51 3.59
C TRP A 65 -12.40 -9.57 2.45
N VAL A 66 -11.57 -8.54 2.23
CA VAL A 66 -11.88 -7.46 1.30
C VAL A 66 -10.67 -7.10 0.47
N GLU A 67 -10.90 -6.47 -0.68
CA GLU A 67 -9.92 -5.64 -1.35
C GLU A 67 -10.14 -4.17 -0.97
N LEU A 68 -9.05 -3.49 -0.65
CA LEU A 68 -8.99 -2.06 -0.36
C LEU A 68 -8.14 -1.40 -1.43
N GLU A 69 -8.71 -0.45 -2.16
CA GLU A 69 -7.97 0.45 -3.04
C GLU A 69 -7.98 1.86 -2.47
N GLY A 70 -6.88 2.59 -2.66
CA GLY A 70 -6.82 3.95 -2.18
C GLY A 70 -5.51 4.65 -2.46
N VAL A 71 -5.25 5.68 -1.66
CA VAL A 71 -4.04 6.52 -1.78
C VAL A 71 -3.35 6.68 -0.45
N VAL A 72 -2.03 6.65 -0.47
CA VAL A 72 -1.18 7.04 0.65
C VAL A 72 -0.84 8.52 0.53
N GLN A 73 -1.23 9.32 1.53
CA GLN A 73 -0.97 10.76 1.62
C GLN A 73 -0.27 11.08 2.94
N GLY A 74 1.04 11.28 2.87
CA GLY A 74 1.86 11.37 4.08
C GLY A 74 1.81 10.07 4.88
N GLU A 75 1.34 10.12 6.12
CA GLU A 75 1.21 8.94 6.99
C GLU A 75 -0.17 8.25 6.88
N GLN A 76 -1.11 8.85 6.14
CA GLN A 76 -2.48 8.36 6.03
C GLN A 76 -2.65 7.44 4.83
N ARG A 77 -3.40 6.35 5.02
CA ARG A 77 -3.82 5.42 3.97
C ARG A 77 -5.31 5.59 3.77
N LEU A 78 -5.69 6.49 2.86
CA LEU A 78 -7.07 6.87 2.61
C LEU A 78 -7.69 5.85 1.66
N ILE A 79 -8.72 5.15 2.11
CA ILE A 79 -9.45 4.17 1.29
C ILE A 79 -10.38 4.92 0.34
N ARG A 80 -10.36 4.54 -0.93
CA ARG A 80 -11.26 5.06 -1.97
C ARG A 80 -12.29 4.03 -2.41
N GLU A 81 -11.95 2.76 -2.35
CA GLU A 81 -12.86 1.67 -2.71
C GLU A 81 -12.69 0.48 -1.77
N VAL A 82 -13.81 -0.18 -1.47
CA VAL A 82 -13.86 -1.44 -0.72
C VAL A 82 -14.76 -2.41 -1.46
N GLU A 83 -14.24 -3.59 -1.76
CA GLU A 83 -14.99 -4.71 -2.34
C GLU A 83 -14.84 -5.94 -1.44
N ALA A 84 -15.93 -6.66 -1.21
CA ALA A 84 -15.90 -7.93 -0.50
C ALA A 84 -15.51 -9.05 -1.48
N LEU A 85 -14.49 -9.83 -1.12
CA LEU A 85 -13.99 -10.91 -1.96
C LEU A 85 -14.08 -12.25 -1.24
N GLU A 86 -14.14 -13.33 -2.04
CA GLU A 86 -13.82 -14.66 -1.53
C GLU A 86 -12.31 -14.81 -1.37
N GLU A 87 -11.87 -15.44 -0.27
CA GLU A 87 -10.45 -15.71 -0.03
C GLU A 87 -9.94 -16.74 -1.06
N LYS A 88 -8.94 -16.35 -1.85
CA LYS A 88 -8.31 -17.18 -2.89
C LYS A 88 -6.86 -17.49 -2.52
N ASP A 89 -6.26 -18.46 -3.21
CA ASP A 89 -4.83 -18.79 -3.04
C ASP A 89 -3.89 -17.86 -3.82
N GLN A 90 -4.42 -16.80 -4.41
CA GLN A 90 -3.70 -15.77 -5.15
C GLN A 90 -4.18 -14.40 -4.66
N MET A 91 -3.24 -13.48 -4.48
CA MET A 91 -3.48 -12.13 -4.01
C MET A 91 -2.72 -11.13 -4.88
N GLU A 92 -3.41 -10.05 -5.24
CA GLU A 92 -2.82 -8.85 -5.84
C GLU A 92 -2.62 -7.80 -4.75
N LEU A 93 -1.43 -7.20 -4.71
CA LEU A 93 -1.03 -6.23 -3.70
C LEU A 93 -0.20 -5.14 -4.36
N GLU A 94 -0.60 -3.88 -4.20
CA GLU A 94 0.21 -2.75 -4.62
C GLU A 94 0.63 -1.94 -3.40
N GLY A 95 1.94 -1.76 -3.21
CA GLY A 95 2.45 -1.01 -2.08
C GLY A 95 3.96 -1.13 -1.89
N PRO A 96 4.47 -0.58 -0.77
CA PRO A 96 5.88 -0.63 -0.47
C PRO A 96 6.30 -2.00 0.05
N VAL A 97 7.39 -2.54 -0.50
CA VAL A 97 8.09 -3.69 0.09
C VAL A 97 9.15 -3.16 1.06
N THR A 98 9.03 -3.51 2.33
CA THR A 98 9.96 -3.06 3.38
C THR A 98 10.14 -4.15 4.43
N GLN A 99 11.39 -4.45 4.77
CA GLN A 99 11.79 -5.49 5.71
C GLN A 99 11.19 -6.86 5.36
N GLY A 100 11.20 -7.22 4.07
CA GLY A 100 10.62 -8.47 3.58
C GLY A 100 9.11 -8.59 3.76
N ARG A 101 8.40 -7.45 3.80
CA ARG A 101 6.95 -7.38 3.97
C ARG A 101 6.31 -6.44 2.96
N ILE A 102 5.08 -6.75 2.59
CA ILE A 102 4.15 -5.83 1.91
C ILE A 102 2.85 -5.84 2.71
N TRP A 103 2.38 -4.67 3.14
CA TRP A 103 1.17 -4.52 3.98
C TRP A 103 1.11 -5.48 5.20
N GLY A 104 2.27 -5.74 5.81
CA GLY A 104 2.40 -6.60 6.99
C GLY A 104 2.52 -8.10 6.68
N TYR A 105 2.16 -8.54 5.47
CA TYR A 105 2.34 -9.90 5.01
C TYR A 105 3.82 -10.25 4.86
N VAL A 106 4.19 -11.47 5.24
CA VAL A 106 5.55 -12.03 5.08
C VAL A 106 5.54 -13.15 4.06
N THR A 107 6.69 -13.41 3.45
CA THR A 107 6.87 -14.58 2.60
C THR A 107 7.34 -15.81 3.36
N SER A 108 7.01 -16.99 2.84
CA SER A 108 7.56 -18.27 3.28
C SER A 108 8.81 -18.72 2.50
N ASP A 109 9.14 -18.03 1.41
CA ASP A 109 10.16 -18.41 0.42
C ASP A 109 11.08 -17.25 -0.02
N ASP A 110 11.08 -16.15 0.74
CA ASP A 110 11.84 -14.91 0.45
C ASP A 110 11.55 -14.27 -0.92
N SER A 111 10.42 -14.60 -1.57
CA SER A 111 10.06 -14.07 -2.90
C SER A 111 9.88 -12.55 -2.97
N LEU A 112 9.82 -11.84 -1.83
CA LEU A 112 9.80 -10.38 -1.77
C LEU A 112 11.20 -9.74 -1.81
N ALA A 113 12.27 -10.50 -1.55
CA ALA A 113 13.62 -9.95 -1.43
C ALA A 113 14.10 -9.14 -2.67
N PRO A 114 13.78 -9.52 -3.93
CA PRO A 114 14.15 -8.73 -5.10
C PRO A 114 13.47 -7.35 -5.18
N PHE A 115 12.40 -7.14 -4.41
CA PHE A 115 11.56 -5.96 -4.48
C PHE A 115 11.76 -4.98 -3.32
N GLU A 116 12.68 -5.28 -2.40
CA GLU A 116 12.93 -4.49 -1.19
C GLU A 116 13.20 -3.00 -1.49
N GLY A 117 12.48 -2.12 -0.79
CA GLY A 117 12.57 -0.66 -0.95
C GLY A 117 11.83 -0.09 -2.17
N ARG A 118 11.14 -0.93 -2.95
CA ARG A 118 10.34 -0.50 -4.11
C ARG A 118 8.85 -0.39 -3.75
N TRP A 119 8.13 0.44 -4.51
CA TRP A 119 6.68 0.49 -4.58
C TRP A 119 6.26 -0.08 -5.93
N LEU A 120 5.39 -1.10 -5.93
CA LEU A 120 5.01 -1.85 -7.13
C LEU A 120 3.74 -2.68 -6.86
N GLU A 121 3.10 -3.11 -7.94
CA GLU A 121 2.04 -4.11 -7.94
C GLU A 121 2.65 -5.51 -8.02
N LEU A 122 2.18 -6.40 -7.16
CA LEU A 122 2.65 -7.76 -7.01
C LEU A 122 1.49 -8.72 -7.03
N GLU A 123 1.66 -9.78 -7.81
CA GLU A 123 0.85 -10.97 -7.74
C GLU A 123 1.60 -12.02 -6.90
N CYS A 124 0.97 -12.51 -5.82
CA CYS A 124 1.55 -13.48 -4.89
C CYS A 124 0.61 -14.66 -4.68
N ARG A 125 1.16 -15.84 -4.39
CA ARG A 125 0.38 -16.93 -3.80
C ARG A 125 0.19 -16.70 -2.31
N PHE A 126 -1.00 -16.98 -1.81
CA PHE A 126 -1.36 -16.91 -0.40
C PHE A 126 -1.78 -18.27 0.16
N ASP A 127 -1.25 -18.63 1.33
CA ASP A 127 -1.56 -19.91 2.01
C ASP A 127 -2.58 -19.77 3.16
N GLY A 128 -3.19 -18.59 3.31
CA GLY A 128 -4.04 -18.24 4.46
C GLY A 128 -3.29 -17.48 5.57
N MET A 129 -1.95 -17.46 5.53
CA MET A 129 -1.12 -16.75 6.52
C MET A 129 0.06 -16.00 5.92
N ARG A 130 0.71 -16.57 4.89
CA ARG A 130 1.96 -16.07 4.31
C ARG A 130 1.88 -16.05 2.79
N LEU A 131 2.66 -15.15 2.22
CA LEU A 131 2.87 -15.05 0.79
C LEU A 131 3.95 -16.05 0.32
N SER A 132 3.91 -16.37 -0.96
CA SER A 132 4.98 -17.08 -1.67
C SER A 132 4.90 -16.76 -3.15
N ARG A 133 5.98 -17.02 -3.89
CA ARG A 133 6.05 -16.86 -5.34
C ARG A 133 5.57 -15.49 -5.83
N CYS A 134 5.89 -14.43 -5.09
CA CYS A 134 5.57 -13.06 -5.48
C CYS A 134 6.32 -12.67 -6.76
N ARG A 135 5.61 -12.02 -7.69
CA ARG A 135 6.12 -11.48 -8.95
C ARG A 135 5.50 -10.11 -9.22
N GLU A 136 6.24 -9.24 -9.89
CA GLU A 136 5.71 -7.98 -10.43
C GLU A 136 4.63 -8.32 -11.46
N ASP A 137 3.49 -7.65 -11.35
CA ASP A 137 2.43 -7.71 -12.37
C ASP A 137 2.77 -6.70 -13.47
N ASP A 138 2.75 -7.13 -14.74
CA ASP A 138 3.24 -6.37 -15.91
C ASP A 138 2.12 -5.54 -16.59
#